data_AF-A0AAN4W1R9-F1
#
_entry.id   AF-A0AAN4W1R9-F1
#
_cell.length_a   1.000
_cell.length_b   1.000
_cell.length_c   1.000
_cell.angle_alpha   90.00
_cell.angle_beta   90.00
_cell.angle_gamma   90.00
#
_symmetry.space_group_name_H-M   'P 1'
#
loop_
_entity.id
_entity.type
_entity.pdbx_description
1 polymer ?
#
loop_
_entity_poly.entity_id
_entity_poly.type
_entity_poly.pdbx_seq_one_letter_code
_entity_poly.pdbx_strand_id
1 'polypeptide(L)'
;MKNFNLTKVLLKLKNQAKLSPVERRKLYRMFCGYYFGLKHNALDKVKSIQLFDFKFHFLDKKDIVNQLARIFSTDDYWVELDHPEPVIVDLRAGEGLKVLFFKWLYPDARIYAFERDFRLFQLLRRNIETNDLQGVIAKHGLVLDYDGMEVFEEVSDRVPAFRLAGVVGLEEIDLMNFPLDEYSDRLLKNLDREHILSRIDHLLLDLPKEGLPQQQINHFFDTLSNVGWRLAQFPVQRSVALIDDIDFFTYPLQEALRENFLKKWWGKSLIKLR
;
A
#
# COMPACT_ATOMS: atom_id res chain seq x y z
N MET A 1 6.07 21.21 -0.92
CA MET A 1 5.49 21.94 0.24
C MET A 1 4.11 22.53 -0.02
N LYS A 2 3.74 22.95 -1.25
CA LYS A 2 2.43 23.61 -1.49
C LYS A 2 1.19 22.81 -1.04
N ASN A 3 1.29 21.49 -0.82
CA ASN A 3 0.15 20.63 -0.45
C ASN A 3 0.25 19.92 0.91
N PHE A 4 1.33 20.10 1.69
CA PHE A 4 1.45 19.42 3.00
C PHE A 4 0.89 20.30 4.13
N ASN A 5 -0.21 19.86 4.74
CA ASN A 5 -0.87 20.56 5.83
C ASN A 5 -0.58 19.86 7.16
N LEU A 6 0.44 20.37 7.89
CA LEU A 6 0.87 19.80 9.17
C LEU A 6 -0.28 19.76 10.17
N THR A 7 -1.09 20.81 10.29
CA THR A 7 -2.21 20.87 11.24
C THR A 7 -3.21 19.74 11.00
N LYS A 8 -3.56 19.47 9.74
CA LYS A 8 -4.46 18.36 9.38
C LYS A 8 -3.85 17.01 9.74
N VAL A 9 -2.57 16.80 9.48
CA VAL A 9 -1.83 15.57 9.82
C VAL A 9 -1.84 15.33 11.32
N LEU A 10 -1.46 16.34 12.11
CA LEU A 10 -1.39 16.23 13.57
C LEU A 10 -2.78 16.01 14.20
N LEU A 11 -3.83 16.61 13.64
CA LEU A 11 -5.20 16.38 14.09
C LEU A 11 -5.63 14.92 13.88
N LYS A 12 -5.35 14.36 12.70
CA LYS A 12 -5.65 12.94 12.44
C LYS A 12 -4.82 12.02 13.32
N LEU A 13 -3.52 12.29 13.46
CA LEU A 13 -2.61 11.51 14.31
C LEU A 13 -3.07 11.51 15.78
N LYS A 14 -3.58 12.64 16.29
CA LYS A 14 -4.14 12.73 17.65
C LYS A 14 -5.30 11.76 17.86
N ASN A 15 -6.10 11.53 16.83
CA ASN A 15 -7.29 10.68 16.86
C ASN A 15 -7.03 9.24 16.40
N GLN A 16 -5.79 8.90 16.02
CA GLN A 16 -5.45 7.56 15.57
C GLN A 16 -5.46 6.58 16.75
N ALA A 17 -6.51 5.76 16.85
CA ALA A 17 -6.77 4.85 17.96
C ALA A 17 -5.78 3.68 17.99
N LYS A 18 -5.26 3.28 16.83
CA LYS A 18 -4.33 2.14 16.68
C LYS A 18 -2.89 2.42 17.15
N LEU A 19 -2.59 3.68 17.48
CA LEU A 19 -1.28 4.08 18.01
C LEU A 19 -1.34 4.28 19.52
N SER A 20 -0.32 3.81 20.24
CA SER A 20 -0.14 4.11 21.65
C SER A 20 0.15 5.60 21.88
N PRO A 21 -0.08 6.14 23.11
CA PRO A 21 0.28 7.51 23.44
C PRO A 21 1.77 7.84 23.19
N VAL A 22 2.66 6.87 23.37
CA VAL A 22 4.10 7.03 23.15
C VAL A 22 4.41 7.16 21.66
N GLU A 23 3.86 6.28 20.82
CA GLU A 23 4.05 6.31 19.37
C GLU A 23 3.47 7.58 18.76
N ARG A 24 2.26 7.98 19.16
CA ARG A 24 1.67 9.25 18.72
C ARG A 24 2.58 10.43 19.05
N ARG A 25 3.19 10.44 20.24
CA ARG A 25 4.14 11.50 20.64
C ARG A 25 5.44 11.46 19.83
N LYS A 26 6.00 10.27 19.56
CA LYS A 26 7.18 10.10 18.70
C LYS A 26 6.90 10.64 17.29
N LEU A 27 5.79 10.21 16.67
CA LEU A 27 5.37 10.66 15.34
C LEU A 27 5.05 12.16 15.31
N TYR A 28 4.38 12.71 16.33
CA TYR A 28 4.11 14.15 16.44
C TYR A 28 5.41 14.95 16.39
N ARG A 29 6.40 14.58 17.20
CA ARG A 29 7.71 15.26 17.23
C ARG A 29 8.42 15.14 15.89
N MET A 30 8.39 13.97 15.27
CA MET A 30 8.96 13.72 13.96
C MET A 30 8.33 14.63 12.89
N PHE A 31 6.99 14.65 12.77
CA PHE A 31 6.28 15.49 11.79
C PHE A 31 6.57 16.97 11.97
N CYS A 32 6.56 17.47 13.22
CA CYS A 32 6.92 18.85 13.53
C CYS A 32 8.37 19.15 13.13
N GLY A 33 9.33 18.35 13.59
CA GLY A 33 10.75 18.54 13.30
C GLY A 33 11.06 18.55 11.81
N TYR A 34 10.45 17.62 11.07
CA TYR A 34 10.64 17.52 9.62
C TYR A 34 9.98 18.70 8.88
N TYR A 35 8.76 19.09 9.27
CA TYR A 35 8.08 20.25 8.68
C TYR A 35 8.88 21.54 8.84
N PHE A 36 9.37 21.81 10.06
CA PHE A 36 10.21 22.99 10.31
C PHE A 36 11.57 22.86 9.61
N GLY A 37 12.18 21.68 9.60
CA GLY A 37 13.43 21.42 8.88
C GLY A 37 13.31 21.71 7.38
N LEU A 38 12.23 21.27 6.73
CA LEU A 38 11.95 21.60 5.33
C LEU A 38 11.73 23.10 5.12
N LYS A 39 10.96 23.76 6.00
CA LYS A 39 10.67 25.19 5.90
C LYS A 39 11.93 26.05 6.00
N HIS A 40 12.92 25.59 6.75
CA HIS A 40 14.19 26.29 6.98
C HIS A 40 15.37 25.74 6.14
N ASN A 41 15.11 24.91 5.12
CA ASN A 41 16.14 24.25 4.29
C ASN A 41 17.23 23.50 5.09
N ALA A 42 16.91 23.08 6.33
CA ALA A 42 17.86 22.44 7.23
C ALA A 42 18.02 20.93 6.98
N LEU A 43 17.28 20.38 6.00
CA LEU A 43 17.25 18.93 5.70
C LEU A 43 18.04 18.55 4.44
N ASP A 44 18.84 19.45 3.89
CA ASP A 44 19.52 19.22 2.61
C ASP A 44 20.48 18.03 2.59
N LYS A 45 21.05 17.70 3.74
CA LYS A 45 21.95 16.55 3.91
C LYS A 45 21.27 15.32 4.52
N VAL A 46 19.96 15.40 4.83
CA VAL A 46 19.24 14.31 5.49
C VAL A 46 18.83 13.27 4.44
N LYS A 47 19.40 12.06 4.60
CA LYS A 47 19.14 10.89 3.75
C LYS A 47 18.42 9.76 4.49
N SER A 48 18.17 9.95 5.78
CA SER A 48 17.48 8.98 6.63
C SER A 48 16.83 9.65 7.83
N ILE A 49 15.80 9.01 8.37
CA ILE A 49 15.14 9.38 9.63
C ILE A 49 15.07 8.17 10.56
N GLN A 50 14.92 8.44 11.86
CA GLN A 50 14.51 7.44 12.83
C GLN A 50 12.99 7.36 12.83
N LEU A 51 12.45 6.19 12.47
CA LEU A 51 11.03 5.85 12.50
C LEU A 51 10.82 4.73 13.53
N PHE A 52 10.37 5.11 14.72
CA PHE A 52 10.34 4.21 15.89
C PHE A 52 11.73 3.61 16.15
N ASP A 53 11.86 2.29 16.05
CA ASP A 53 13.10 1.56 16.26
C ASP A 53 13.84 1.30 14.93
N PHE A 54 13.26 1.74 13.82
CA PHE A 54 13.82 1.60 12.49
C PHE A 54 14.54 2.86 12.00
N LYS A 55 15.64 2.65 11.29
CA LYS A 55 16.28 3.69 10.47
C LYS A 55 15.81 3.56 9.03
N PHE A 56 15.10 4.57 8.55
CA PHE A 56 14.55 4.58 7.19
C PHE A 56 15.34 5.55 6.31
N HIS A 57 15.95 5.03 5.25
CA HIS A 57 16.64 5.78 4.20
C HIS A 57 15.70 6.03 3.01
N PHE A 58 15.81 7.23 2.41
CA PHE A 58 14.94 7.65 1.32
C PHE A 58 15.66 8.55 0.32
N LEU A 59 15.10 8.68 -0.88
CA LEU A 59 15.59 9.50 -1.97
C LEU A 59 15.00 10.91 -1.92
N ASP A 60 13.67 11.02 -1.87
CA ASP A 60 12.98 12.32 -1.90
C ASP A 60 12.52 12.80 -0.52
N LYS A 61 13.31 13.72 0.03
CA LYS A 61 13.01 14.41 1.29
C LYS A 61 11.68 15.19 1.26
N LYS A 62 11.16 15.62 0.12
CA LYS A 62 9.91 16.38 0.06
C LYS A 62 8.68 15.48 0.10
N ASP A 63 8.81 14.23 -0.34
CA ASP A 63 7.68 13.30 -0.42
C ASP A 63 7.53 12.42 0.82
N ILE A 64 8.62 12.16 1.56
CA ILE A 64 8.58 11.26 2.73
C ILE A 64 7.54 11.67 3.79
N VAL A 65 7.33 12.97 4.02
CA VAL A 65 6.32 13.42 4.99
C VAL A 65 4.90 13.06 4.53
N ASN A 66 4.65 13.12 3.21
CA ASN A 66 3.35 12.72 2.67
C ASN A 66 3.16 11.22 2.79
N GLN A 67 4.21 10.42 2.50
CA GLN A 67 4.16 8.97 2.63
C GLN A 67 3.91 8.54 4.09
N LEU A 68 4.65 9.11 5.04
CA LEU A 68 4.44 8.87 6.47
C LEU A 68 3.05 9.30 6.93
N ALA A 69 2.55 10.44 6.44
CA ALA A 69 1.20 10.89 6.77
C ALA A 69 0.12 9.94 6.22
N ARG A 70 0.32 9.38 5.02
CA ARG A 70 -0.58 8.37 4.43
C ARG A 70 -0.58 7.05 5.21
N ILE A 71 0.53 6.67 5.83
CA ILE A 71 0.58 5.42 6.60
C ILE A 71 0.08 5.63 8.03
N PHE A 72 0.53 6.69 8.70
CA PHE A 72 0.30 6.83 10.15
C PHE A 72 -0.84 7.76 10.53
N SER A 73 -1.26 8.64 9.63
CA SER A 73 -2.32 9.63 9.91
C SER A 73 -3.62 9.34 9.19
N THR A 74 -3.71 8.25 8.44
CA THR A 74 -4.95 7.75 7.86
C THR A 74 -5.07 6.26 8.15
N ASP A 75 -6.28 5.73 8.10
CA ASP A 75 -6.55 4.31 8.36
C ASP A 75 -6.25 3.44 7.13
N ASP A 76 -5.81 4.07 6.05
CA ASP A 76 -5.63 3.52 4.71
C ASP A 76 -4.82 2.23 4.67
N TYR A 77 -3.77 2.14 5.48
CA TYR A 77 -2.84 1.00 5.53
C TYR A 77 -3.08 0.08 6.73
N TRP A 78 -4.03 0.40 7.61
CA TRP A 78 -4.24 -0.29 8.87
C TRP A 78 -5.27 -1.40 8.75
N VAL A 79 -4.89 -2.46 8.03
CA VAL A 79 -5.64 -3.72 7.99
C VAL A 79 -5.35 -4.50 9.26
N GLU A 80 -6.40 -4.92 9.98
CA GLU A 80 -6.27 -5.83 11.11
C GLU A 80 -6.14 -7.26 10.57
N LEU A 81 -4.99 -7.88 10.83
CA LEU A 81 -4.71 -9.29 10.54
C LEU A 81 -4.78 -10.08 11.84
N ASP A 82 -5.42 -11.25 11.80
CA ASP A 82 -5.83 -12.01 12.98
C ASP A 82 -4.72 -12.88 13.59
N HIS A 83 -3.48 -12.79 13.08
CA HIS A 83 -2.34 -13.55 13.60
C HIS A 83 -1.01 -12.78 13.55
N PRO A 84 -0.02 -13.17 14.37
CA PRO A 84 1.25 -12.44 14.50
C PRO A 84 2.26 -12.66 13.35
N GLU A 85 2.09 -13.69 12.52
CA GLU A 85 3.05 -14.09 11.48
C GLU A 85 2.50 -14.00 10.04
N PRO A 86 1.93 -12.85 9.61
CA PRO A 86 1.27 -12.76 8.32
C PRO A 86 2.19 -12.85 7.13
N VAL A 87 1.66 -13.44 6.05
CA VAL A 87 2.21 -13.41 4.71
C VAL A 87 1.67 -12.18 4.01
N ILE A 88 2.59 -11.26 3.70
CA ILE A 88 2.29 -9.99 3.05
C ILE A 88 2.99 -9.94 1.70
N VAL A 89 2.26 -9.62 0.65
CA VAL A 89 2.81 -9.36 -0.68
C VAL A 89 2.68 -7.87 -0.99
N ASP A 90 3.81 -7.17 -1.13
CA ASP A 90 3.83 -5.77 -1.54
C ASP A 90 4.39 -5.66 -2.96
N LEU A 91 3.50 -5.45 -3.92
CA LEU A 91 3.84 -5.41 -5.35
C LEU A 91 4.44 -4.07 -5.79
N ARG A 92 4.47 -3.07 -4.90
CA ARG A 92 5.10 -1.77 -5.12
C ARG A 92 5.72 -1.25 -3.83
N ALA A 93 6.80 -1.91 -3.41
CA ALA A 93 7.43 -1.68 -2.12
C ALA A 93 8.14 -0.33 -2.01
N GLY A 94 8.51 0.29 -3.13
CA GLY A 94 9.25 1.55 -3.17
C GLY A 94 10.56 1.42 -2.41
N GLU A 95 10.82 2.37 -1.51
CA GLU A 95 12.01 2.38 -0.65
C GLU A 95 11.84 1.50 0.60
N GLY A 96 10.69 0.81 0.76
CA GLY A 96 10.44 -0.10 1.88
C GLY A 96 9.76 0.51 3.10
N LEU A 97 9.14 1.69 2.99
CA LEU A 97 8.44 2.30 4.13
C LEU A 97 7.28 1.43 4.64
N LYS A 98 6.51 0.82 3.72
CA LYS A 98 5.43 -0.12 4.08
C LYS A 98 5.97 -1.41 4.69
N VAL A 99 7.11 -1.90 4.20
CA VAL A 99 7.80 -3.06 4.79
C VAL A 99 8.15 -2.78 6.25
N LEU A 100 8.74 -1.62 6.56
CA LEU A 100 9.02 -1.22 7.95
C LEU A 100 7.74 -1.07 8.78
N PHE A 101 6.67 -0.51 8.19
CA PHE A 101 5.39 -0.37 8.86
C PHE A 101 4.77 -1.74 9.22
N PHE A 102 4.76 -2.68 8.29
CA PHE A 102 4.26 -4.03 8.58
C PHE A 102 5.16 -4.79 9.54
N LYS A 103 6.48 -4.61 9.48
CA LYS A 103 7.41 -5.16 10.49
C LYS A 103 7.27 -4.53 11.86
N TRP A 104 6.80 -3.28 11.93
CA TRP A 104 6.47 -2.63 13.18
C TRP A 104 5.19 -3.22 13.80
N LEU A 105 4.16 -3.49 12.98
CA LEU A 105 2.90 -4.10 13.43
C LEU A 105 3.03 -5.60 13.72
N TYR A 106 3.76 -6.30 12.86
CA TYR A 106 3.89 -7.76 12.82
C TYR A 106 5.37 -8.11 12.63
N PRO A 107 6.17 -8.13 13.73
CA PRO A 107 7.61 -8.38 13.66
C PRO A 107 7.99 -9.66 12.90
N ASP A 108 7.15 -10.69 13.03
CA ASP A 108 7.37 -12.01 12.46
C ASP A 108 6.72 -12.22 11.08
N ALA A 109 6.14 -11.17 10.49
CA ALA A 109 5.54 -11.25 9.15
C ALA A 109 6.53 -11.74 8.08
N ARG A 110 6.08 -12.61 7.17
CA ARG A 110 6.81 -12.92 5.94
C ARG A 110 6.38 -11.94 4.86
N ILE A 111 7.32 -11.20 4.29
CA ILE A 111 7.01 -10.13 3.34
C ILE A 111 7.72 -10.38 2.00
N TYR A 112 6.93 -10.52 0.93
CA TYR A 112 7.43 -10.52 -0.44
C TYR A 112 7.30 -9.11 -1.01
N ALA A 113 8.42 -8.44 -1.18
CA ALA A 113 8.49 -7.04 -1.59
C ALA A 113 9.05 -6.92 -3.01
N PHE A 114 8.28 -6.36 -3.94
CA PHE A 114 8.68 -6.13 -5.32
C PHE A 114 8.83 -4.63 -5.57
N GLU A 115 9.91 -4.25 -6.24
CA GLU A 115 10.11 -2.88 -6.70
C GLU A 115 10.80 -2.87 -8.06
N ARG A 116 10.26 -2.09 -9.00
CA ARG A 116 10.72 -2.02 -10.39
C ARG A 116 11.84 -1.01 -10.59
N ASP A 117 11.82 0.14 -9.90
CA ASP A 117 12.86 1.15 -10.03
C ASP A 117 14.09 0.67 -9.25
N PHE A 118 15.18 0.44 -9.97
CA PHE A 118 16.40 -0.10 -9.38
C PHE A 118 16.96 0.76 -8.23
N ARG A 119 16.82 2.08 -8.27
CA ARG A 119 17.31 2.97 -7.20
C ARG A 119 16.43 2.86 -5.96
N LEU A 120 15.12 2.77 -6.13
CA LEU A 120 14.18 2.51 -5.02
C LEU A 120 14.43 1.12 -4.44
N PHE A 121 14.63 0.11 -5.29
CA PHE A 121 14.98 -1.24 -4.86
C PHE A 121 16.29 -1.29 -4.06
N GLN A 122 17.31 -0.52 -4.45
CA GLN A 122 18.54 -0.40 -3.67
C GLN A 122 18.29 0.21 -2.28
N LEU A 123 17.39 1.18 -2.18
CA LEU A 123 16.98 1.75 -0.88
C LEU A 123 16.16 0.75 -0.06
N LEU A 124 15.24 0.01 -0.67
CA LEU A 124 14.50 -1.09 -0.04
C LEU A 124 15.47 -2.10 0.58
N ARG A 125 16.43 -2.59 -0.20
CA ARG A 125 17.47 -3.52 0.28
C ARG A 125 18.27 -2.93 1.44
N ARG A 126 18.74 -1.69 1.29
CA ARG A 126 19.47 -0.99 2.35
C ARG A 126 18.64 -0.86 3.62
N ASN A 127 17.34 -0.61 3.53
CA ASN A 127 16.46 -0.47 4.68
C ASN A 127 16.16 -1.82 5.34
N ILE A 128 16.08 -2.91 4.57
CA ILE A 128 16.01 -4.27 5.12
C ILE A 128 17.30 -4.58 5.89
N GLU A 129 18.46 -4.39 5.25
CA GLU A 129 19.78 -4.71 5.81
C GLU A 129 20.13 -3.84 7.03
N THR A 130 19.86 -2.54 6.99
CA THR A 130 20.16 -1.61 8.10
C THR A 130 19.41 -1.98 9.38
N ASN A 131 18.21 -2.52 9.23
CA ASN A 131 17.32 -2.82 10.35
C ASN A 131 17.29 -4.30 10.71
N ASP A 132 18.16 -5.12 10.09
CA ASP A 132 18.25 -6.56 10.28
C ASP A 132 16.89 -7.27 10.17
N LEU A 133 16.06 -6.84 9.20
CA LEU A 133 14.71 -7.36 9.06
C LEU A 133 14.75 -8.81 8.56
N GLN A 134 14.30 -9.72 9.41
CA GLN A 134 14.13 -11.12 9.06
C GLN A 134 12.82 -11.33 8.29
N GLY A 135 12.72 -12.41 7.52
CA GLY A 135 11.47 -12.78 6.83
C GLY A 135 11.04 -11.82 5.71
N VAL A 136 11.96 -11.04 5.13
CA VAL A 136 11.67 -10.17 3.97
C VAL A 136 12.40 -10.69 2.72
N ILE A 137 11.65 -11.02 1.68
CA ILE A 137 12.17 -11.40 0.37
C ILE A 137 11.95 -10.23 -0.58
N ALA A 138 13.02 -9.50 -0.90
CA ALA A 138 12.97 -8.37 -1.83
C ALA A 138 13.40 -8.81 -3.24
N LYS A 139 12.60 -8.47 -4.26
CA LYS A 139 12.89 -8.72 -5.68
C LYS A 139 12.87 -7.42 -6.48
N HIS A 140 13.91 -7.22 -7.29
CA HIS A 140 13.96 -6.16 -8.28
C HIS A 140 13.16 -6.61 -9.50
N GLY A 141 11.98 -6.05 -9.68
CA GLY A 141 11.12 -6.38 -10.80
C GLY A 141 9.64 -6.14 -10.54
N LEU A 142 8.83 -6.65 -11.46
CA LEU A 142 7.37 -6.60 -11.41
C LEU A 142 6.79 -8.00 -11.36
N VAL A 143 5.56 -8.08 -10.85
CA VAL A 143 4.76 -9.29 -10.92
C VAL A 143 3.80 -9.18 -12.08
N LEU A 144 3.86 -10.15 -12.98
CA LEU A 144 3.06 -10.22 -14.21
C LEU A 144 2.62 -11.69 -14.44
N ASP A 145 2.15 -11.98 -15.65
CA ASP A 145 1.67 -13.29 -16.10
C ASP A 145 2.76 -14.21 -16.69
N TYR A 146 4.03 -13.80 -16.62
CA TYR A 146 5.15 -14.59 -17.11
C TYR A 146 6.45 -14.33 -16.32
N ASP A 147 7.40 -15.25 -16.43
CA ASP A 147 8.77 -15.08 -15.95
C ASP A 147 9.66 -14.63 -17.11
N GLY A 148 10.42 -13.54 -16.95
CA GLY A 148 11.24 -13.01 -18.03
C GLY A 148 11.65 -11.55 -17.84
N MET A 149 11.62 -10.79 -18.93
CA MET A 149 11.94 -9.37 -18.92
C MET A 149 10.80 -8.60 -19.58
N GLU A 150 10.19 -7.66 -18.85
CA GLU A 150 9.25 -6.68 -19.39
C GLU A 150 10.05 -5.50 -19.96
N VAL A 151 9.66 -5.01 -21.14
CA VAL A 151 10.35 -3.95 -21.85
C VAL A 151 9.49 -2.68 -21.80
N PHE A 152 10.09 -1.59 -21.33
CA PHE A 152 9.46 -0.27 -21.30
C PHE A 152 10.03 0.57 -22.44
N GLU A 153 9.39 0.51 -23.61
CA GLU A 153 9.89 1.13 -24.85
C GLU A 153 10.15 2.63 -24.70
N GLU A 154 9.25 3.34 -24.02
CA GLU A 154 9.30 4.79 -23.82
C GLU A 154 10.58 5.28 -23.13
N VAL A 155 11.16 4.43 -22.27
CA VAL A 155 12.36 4.74 -21.48
C VAL A 155 13.53 3.82 -21.81
N SER A 156 13.37 2.94 -22.81
CA SER A 156 14.36 1.93 -23.21
C SER A 156 14.89 1.10 -22.04
N ASP A 157 14.02 0.78 -21.07
CA ASP A 157 14.36 0.04 -19.87
C ASP A 157 13.85 -1.41 -19.95
N ARG A 158 14.53 -2.32 -19.24
CA ARG A 158 14.18 -3.74 -19.17
C ARG A 158 14.20 -4.20 -17.72
N VAL A 159 13.06 -4.64 -17.23
CA VAL A 159 12.86 -5.00 -15.83
C VAL A 159 12.47 -6.46 -15.72
N PRO A 160 13.00 -7.24 -14.76
CA PRO A 160 12.56 -8.61 -14.55
C PRO A 160 11.06 -8.68 -14.26
N ALA A 161 10.40 -9.64 -14.91
CA ALA A 161 9.01 -10.02 -14.66
C ALA A 161 8.98 -11.38 -13.95
N PHE A 162 8.10 -11.50 -12.96
CA PHE A 162 7.91 -12.72 -12.19
C PHE A 162 6.44 -13.14 -12.21
N ARG A 163 6.18 -14.44 -12.36
CA ARG A 163 4.88 -15.00 -11.96
C ARG A 163 4.83 -15.14 -10.46
N LEU A 164 3.78 -14.61 -9.84
CA LEU A 164 3.68 -14.65 -8.38
C LEU A 164 3.67 -16.07 -7.83
N ALA A 165 2.95 -17.00 -8.49
CA ALA A 165 2.91 -18.40 -8.06
C ALA A 165 4.29 -19.04 -7.94
N GLY A 166 5.22 -18.69 -8.85
CA GLY A 166 6.61 -19.18 -8.81
C GLY A 166 7.43 -18.61 -7.64
N VAL A 167 6.98 -17.50 -7.04
CA VAL A 167 7.66 -16.84 -5.93
C VAL A 167 7.06 -17.22 -4.57
N VAL A 168 5.74 -17.18 -4.45
CA VAL A 168 5.02 -17.44 -3.17
C VAL A 168 4.63 -18.91 -3.00
N GLY A 169 4.75 -19.72 -4.07
CA GLY A 169 4.36 -21.13 -4.02
C GLY A 169 2.90 -21.31 -3.59
N LEU A 170 2.72 -22.12 -2.54
CA LEU A 170 1.42 -22.49 -1.98
C LEU A 170 1.03 -21.68 -0.74
N GLU A 171 1.74 -20.62 -0.38
CA GLU A 171 1.38 -19.80 0.78
C GLU A 171 -0.02 -19.17 0.65
N GLU A 172 -0.78 -19.16 1.73
CA GLU A 172 -1.94 -18.26 1.88
C GLU A 172 -1.41 -16.84 2.13
N ILE A 173 -2.05 -15.84 1.52
CA ILE A 173 -1.61 -14.45 1.54
C ILE A 173 -2.63 -13.64 2.34
N ASP A 174 -2.25 -13.25 3.55
CA ASP A 174 -3.14 -12.46 4.41
C ASP A 174 -3.42 -11.08 3.83
N LEU A 175 -2.39 -10.45 3.28
CA LEU A 175 -2.49 -9.10 2.73
C LEU A 175 -1.67 -8.95 1.46
N MET A 176 -2.32 -8.50 0.39
CA MET A 176 -1.64 -8.05 -0.81
C MET A 176 -1.84 -6.55 -1.02
N ASN A 177 -0.75 -5.80 -0.98
CA ASN A 177 -0.76 -4.42 -1.45
C ASN A 177 -0.61 -4.41 -2.97
N PHE A 178 -1.71 -4.05 -3.64
CA PHE A 178 -1.91 -4.13 -5.08
C PHE A 178 -1.88 -2.72 -5.70
N PRO A 179 -0.90 -2.40 -6.57
CA PRO A 179 -0.88 -1.13 -7.27
C PRO A 179 -2.00 -1.10 -8.31
N LEU A 180 -2.76 0.01 -8.32
CA LEU A 180 -3.69 0.29 -9.39
C LEU A 180 -2.99 1.17 -10.43
N ASP A 181 -2.52 0.54 -11.50
CA ASP A 181 -1.86 1.16 -12.64
C ASP A 181 -2.20 0.43 -13.97
N GLU A 182 -1.50 0.75 -15.05
CA GLU A 182 -1.68 0.18 -16.38
C GLU A 182 -1.54 -1.36 -16.45
N TYR A 183 -0.90 -2.00 -15.47
CA TYR A 183 -0.73 -3.47 -15.45
C TYR A 183 -1.80 -4.21 -14.63
N SER A 184 -2.65 -3.47 -13.90
CA SER A 184 -3.62 -4.03 -12.95
C SER A 184 -4.49 -5.15 -13.54
N ASP A 185 -5.06 -4.93 -14.72
CA ASP A 185 -6.01 -5.87 -15.34
C ASP A 185 -5.31 -7.17 -15.75
N ARG A 186 -4.09 -7.06 -16.30
CA ARG A 186 -3.29 -8.19 -16.71
C ARG A 186 -2.82 -9.00 -15.51
N LEU A 187 -2.35 -8.32 -14.47
CA LEU A 187 -1.97 -8.95 -13.21
C LEU A 187 -3.17 -9.65 -12.56
N LEU A 188 -4.31 -8.97 -12.45
CA LEU A 188 -5.51 -9.53 -11.81
C LEU A 188 -6.01 -10.78 -12.52
N LYS A 189 -6.08 -10.76 -13.86
CA LYS A 189 -6.44 -11.94 -14.67
C LYS A 189 -5.48 -13.11 -14.47
N ASN A 190 -4.19 -12.85 -14.27
CA ASN A 190 -3.23 -13.90 -13.99
C ASN A 190 -3.39 -14.48 -12.58
N LEU A 191 -3.58 -13.62 -11.57
CA LEU A 191 -3.83 -14.07 -10.21
C LEU A 191 -5.11 -14.94 -10.13
N ASP A 192 -6.12 -14.64 -10.92
CA ASP A 192 -7.32 -15.47 -11.04
C ASP A 192 -7.02 -16.81 -11.72
N ARG A 193 -6.39 -16.78 -12.91
CA ARG A 193 -6.02 -17.97 -13.69
C ARG A 193 -5.14 -18.95 -12.90
N GLU A 194 -4.23 -18.44 -12.08
CA GLU A 194 -3.34 -19.24 -11.23
C GLU A 194 -3.95 -19.55 -9.84
N HIS A 195 -5.24 -19.26 -9.63
CA HIS A 195 -5.95 -19.49 -8.37
C HIS A 195 -5.24 -18.86 -7.15
N ILE A 196 -4.56 -17.73 -7.35
CA ILE A 196 -3.93 -16.96 -6.27
C ILE A 196 -4.97 -16.07 -5.60
N LEU A 197 -5.91 -15.48 -6.36
CA LEU A 197 -6.98 -14.67 -5.77
C LEU A 197 -7.83 -15.42 -4.75
N SER A 198 -7.91 -16.74 -4.86
CA SER A 198 -8.62 -17.55 -3.87
C SER A 198 -7.90 -17.64 -2.52
N ARG A 199 -6.58 -17.43 -2.51
CA ARG A 199 -5.68 -17.55 -1.36
C ARG A 199 -5.30 -16.20 -0.74
N ILE A 200 -5.89 -15.10 -1.22
CA ILE A 200 -5.67 -13.77 -0.64
C ILE A 200 -6.86 -13.44 0.24
N ASP A 201 -6.62 -13.00 1.48
CA ASP A 201 -7.68 -12.59 2.40
C ASP A 201 -8.00 -11.09 2.27
N HIS A 202 -6.98 -10.25 2.17
CA HIS A 202 -7.13 -8.80 2.05
C HIS A 202 -6.36 -8.22 0.85
N LEU A 203 -7.03 -7.34 0.09
CA LEU A 203 -6.41 -6.53 -0.96
C LEU A 203 -6.38 -5.07 -0.54
N LEU A 204 -5.18 -4.51 -0.43
CA LEU A 204 -4.95 -3.09 -0.20
C LEU A 204 -4.60 -2.40 -1.51
N LEU A 205 -5.46 -1.51 -1.99
CA LEU A 205 -5.30 -0.88 -3.30
C LEU A 205 -4.49 0.42 -3.22
N ASP A 206 -3.33 0.47 -3.89
CA ASP A 206 -2.50 1.67 -3.94
C ASP A 206 -2.78 2.47 -5.22
N LEU A 207 -3.68 3.45 -5.06
CA LEU A 207 -4.16 4.33 -6.12
C LEU A 207 -3.10 5.36 -6.57
N PRO A 208 -3.02 5.66 -7.88
CA PRO A 208 -2.14 6.70 -8.39
C PRO A 208 -2.69 8.09 -8.02
N LYS A 209 -1.80 9.08 -7.90
CA LYS A 209 -2.19 10.44 -7.48
C LYS A 209 -3.15 11.08 -8.47
N GLU A 210 -2.97 10.77 -9.75
CA GLU A 210 -3.71 11.29 -10.90
C GLU A 210 -5.07 10.58 -11.08
N GLY A 211 -5.30 9.48 -10.37
CA GLY A 211 -6.45 8.59 -10.56
C GLY A 211 -6.31 7.73 -11.83
N LEU A 212 -7.27 6.82 -12.01
CA LEU A 212 -7.37 5.98 -13.21
C LEU A 212 -8.66 6.28 -13.98
N PRO A 213 -8.70 5.99 -15.28
CA PRO A 213 -9.95 6.03 -16.05
C PRO A 213 -11.04 5.17 -15.39
N GLN A 214 -12.26 5.71 -15.31
CA GLN A 214 -13.38 5.03 -14.64
C GLN A 214 -13.66 3.62 -15.20
N GLN A 215 -13.48 3.43 -16.52
CA GLN A 215 -13.66 2.13 -17.16
C GLN A 215 -12.69 1.07 -16.64
N GLN A 216 -11.43 1.45 -16.42
CA GLN A 216 -10.41 0.55 -15.88
C GLN A 216 -10.74 0.18 -14.43
N ILE A 217 -11.15 1.16 -13.63
CA ILE A 217 -11.59 0.95 -12.25
C ILE A 217 -12.79 -0.02 -12.20
N ASN A 218 -13.79 0.19 -13.05
CA ASN A 218 -14.97 -0.68 -13.12
C ASN A 218 -14.57 -2.11 -13.52
N HIS A 219 -13.76 -2.27 -14.57
CA HIS A 219 -13.32 -3.59 -15.04
C HIS A 219 -12.56 -4.37 -13.96
N PHE A 220 -11.72 -3.69 -13.19
CA PHE A 220 -11.00 -4.26 -12.05
C PHE A 220 -11.96 -4.81 -10.99
N PHE A 221 -12.97 -4.03 -10.58
CA PHE A 221 -13.95 -4.47 -9.59
C PHE A 221 -14.92 -5.53 -10.11
N ASP A 222 -15.31 -5.48 -11.39
CA ASP A 222 -16.13 -6.53 -12.00
C ASP A 222 -15.40 -7.87 -11.99
N THR A 223 -14.11 -7.87 -12.33
CA THR A 223 -13.26 -9.07 -12.30
C THR A 223 -13.18 -9.66 -10.90
N LEU A 224 -12.91 -8.82 -9.89
CA LEU A 224 -12.90 -9.25 -8.49
C LEU A 224 -14.25 -9.78 -8.02
N SER A 225 -15.34 -9.13 -8.40
CA SER A 225 -16.71 -9.56 -8.02
C SER A 225 -17.05 -10.94 -8.57
N ASN A 226 -16.64 -11.24 -9.81
CA ASN A 226 -16.85 -12.55 -10.44
C ASN A 226 -16.14 -13.69 -9.73
N VAL A 227 -15.06 -13.40 -9.01
CA VAL A 227 -14.28 -14.39 -8.23
C VAL A 227 -14.61 -14.37 -6.73
N GLY A 228 -15.74 -13.73 -6.37
CA GLY A 228 -16.31 -13.74 -5.02
C GLY A 228 -15.78 -12.66 -4.07
N TRP A 229 -14.94 -11.74 -4.54
CA TRP A 229 -14.52 -10.61 -3.71
C TRP A 229 -15.64 -9.59 -3.59
N ARG A 230 -15.79 -9.01 -2.40
CA ARG A 230 -16.73 -7.91 -2.18
C ARG A 230 -16.00 -6.68 -1.65
N LEU A 231 -16.52 -5.51 -2.00
CA LEU A 231 -16.03 -4.29 -1.39
C LEU A 231 -16.55 -4.21 0.05
N ALA A 232 -15.70 -4.56 1.01
CA ALA A 232 -15.96 -4.25 2.40
C ALA A 232 -15.51 -2.82 2.69
N GLN A 233 -16.46 -1.94 2.95
CA GLN A 233 -16.15 -0.65 3.52
C GLN A 233 -15.93 -0.84 5.02
N PHE A 234 -14.68 -0.88 5.49
CA PHE A 234 -14.41 -0.92 6.92
C PHE A 234 -15.05 0.31 7.61
N PRO A 235 -15.78 0.12 8.72
CA PRO A 235 -16.36 1.22 9.45
C PRO A 235 -15.23 1.96 10.16
N VAL A 236 -14.87 3.14 9.64
CA VAL A 236 -14.24 4.20 10.44
C VAL A 236 -15.21 4.44 11.59
N GLN A 237 -14.81 4.04 12.82
CA GLN A 237 -15.68 4.14 13.97
C GLN A 237 -16.28 5.56 14.07
N ARG A 238 -17.62 5.59 14.02
CA ARG A 238 -18.57 6.73 13.94
C ARG A 238 -18.98 7.21 12.54
N SER A 239 -19.62 6.32 11.77
CA SER A 239 -21.08 6.38 11.54
C SER A 239 -21.53 5.11 10.82
N VAL A 240 -22.50 4.43 11.41
CA VAL A 240 -23.09 3.17 10.96
C VAL A 240 -23.64 3.29 9.53
N ALA A 241 -23.30 2.30 8.69
CA ALA A 241 -24.25 1.55 7.88
C ALA A 241 -23.64 0.15 7.67
N LEU A 242 -24.18 -0.84 8.38
CA LEU A 242 -24.17 -2.22 7.92
C LEU A 242 -24.79 -2.22 6.52
N ILE A 243 -24.18 -2.93 5.58
CA ILE A 243 -24.82 -3.28 4.32
C ILE A 243 -24.74 -4.79 4.23
N ASP A 244 -25.55 -5.44 5.05
CA ASP A 244 -26.05 -6.78 4.72
C ASP A 244 -27.03 -6.61 3.56
N ASP A 245 -26.88 -7.44 2.53
CA ASP A 245 -27.74 -7.55 1.35
C ASP A 245 -27.96 -6.27 0.51
N ILE A 246 -26.97 -5.93 -0.34
CA ILE A 246 -27.29 -5.27 -1.61
C ILE A 246 -27.19 -6.30 -2.73
N ASP A 247 -28.38 -6.66 -3.22
CA ASP A 247 -28.59 -7.32 -4.49
C ASP A 247 -28.07 -6.38 -5.60
N PHE A 248 -26.99 -6.78 -6.27
CA PHE A 248 -26.28 -5.98 -7.28
C PHE A 248 -27.11 -5.70 -8.55
N PHE A 249 -28.33 -6.23 -8.65
CA PHE A 249 -29.12 -6.25 -9.87
C PHE A 249 -30.06 -5.05 -10.08
N THR A 250 -30.24 -4.13 -9.11
CA THR A 250 -31.36 -3.15 -9.24
C THR A 250 -31.08 -1.69 -8.90
N TYR A 251 -29.83 -1.24 -8.73
CA TYR A 251 -29.54 0.21 -8.61
C TYR A 251 -28.69 0.73 -9.78
N PRO A 252 -29.16 1.72 -10.56
CA PRO A 252 -28.37 2.27 -11.66
C PRO A 252 -27.13 2.97 -11.09
N LEU A 253 -25.95 2.45 -11.44
CA LEU A 253 -24.61 2.98 -11.10
C LEU A 253 -24.37 4.46 -11.46
N GLN A 254 -25.34 5.17 -12.05
CA GLN A 254 -25.14 6.49 -12.63
C GLN A 254 -25.19 7.65 -11.62
N GLU A 255 -25.87 7.52 -10.48
CA GLU A 255 -26.03 8.65 -9.54
C GLU A 255 -24.98 8.71 -8.42
N ALA A 256 -24.33 7.60 -8.06
CA ALA A 256 -23.28 7.58 -7.04
C ALA A 256 -21.89 8.03 -7.56
N LEU A 257 -21.72 8.12 -8.88
CA LEU A 257 -20.44 8.38 -9.55
C LEU A 257 -20.14 9.87 -9.81
N ARG A 258 -20.98 10.82 -9.37
CA ARG A 258 -20.71 12.26 -9.57
C ARG A 258 -19.58 12.76 -8.67
N GLU A 259 -18.38 12.85 -9.26
CA GLU A 259 -17.18 13.68 -8.93
C GLU A 259 -16.55 13.60 -7.53
N ASN A 260 -17.28 13.14 -6.51
CA ASN A 260 -16.83 13.09 -5.11
C ASN A 260 -16.39 11.69 -4.66
N PHE A 261 -16.59 10.65 -5.48
CA PHE A 261 -16.33 9.26 -5.10
C PHE A 261 -14.83 8.92 -5.16
N LEU A 262 -14.11 9.32 -6.21
CA LEU A 262 -12.65 9.11 -6.32
C LEU A 262 -11.85 9.88 -5.26
N LYS A 263 -12.34 11.06 -4.83
CA LYS A 263 -11.73 11.81 -3.70
C LYS A 263 -11.95 11.13 -2.34
N LYS A 264 -12.92 10.22 -2.21
CA LYS A 264 -13.26 9.47 -0.99
C LYS A 264 -12.69 8.04 -0.93
N TRP A 265 -11.94 7.62 -1.95
CA TRP A 265 -11.43 6.25 -2.10
C TRP A 265 -9.96 6.05 -1.71
N TRP A 266 -9.30 7.11 -1.27
CA TRP A 266 -7.95 6.99 -0.74
C TRP A 266 -8.00 6.21 0.57
N GLY A 267 -7.49 4.96 0.55
CA GLY A 267 -7.32 4.15 1.75
C GLY A 267 -8.40 3.14 2.12
N LYS A 268 -9.06 2.54 1.14
CA LYS A 268 -9.98 1.44 1.40
C LYS A 268 -9.33 0.11 1.05
N SER A 269 -9.41 -0.85 1.94
CA SER A 269 -9.08 -2.26 1.69
C SER A 269 -10.33 -3.01 1.23
N LEU A 270 -10.14 -4.00 0.36
CA LEU A 270 -11.15 -4.97 -0.03
C LEU A 270 -11.00 -6.22 0.84
N ILE A 271 -12.12 -6.86 1.17
CA ILE A 271 -12.15 -8.13 1.92
C ILE A 271 -12.88 -9.16 1.07
N LYS A 272 -12.37 -10.37 1.01
CA LYS A 272 -13.12 -11.49 0.45
C LYS A 272 -14.13 -12.01 1.47
N LEU A 273 -15.42 -12.00 1.13
CA LEU A 273 -16.42 -12.67 1.96
C LEU A 273 -16.29 -14.19 1.71
N ARG A 274 -16.03 -14.95 2.77
CA ARG A 274 -16.04 -16.41 2.73
C ARG A 274 -17.46 -16.94 2.84
#